data_AF-A0A401JF64-F1
#
_entry.id   AF-A0A401JF64-F1
#
_cell.length_a   1.000
_cell.length_b   1.000
_cell.length_c   1.000
_cell.angle_alpha   90.00
_cell.angle_beta   90.00
_cell.angle_gamma   90.00
#
_symmetry.space_group_name_H-M   'P 1'
#
loop_
_entity.id
_entity.type
_entity.pdbx_description
1 polymer ?
#
loop_
_entity_poly.entity_id
_entity_poly.type
_entity_poly.pdbx_seq_one_letter_code
_entity_poly.pdbx_strand_id
1 'polypeptide(L)'
;MDSIGYDPRLPFTEQIAFFLGKSTNLIPTKRWTDLLKAQHDRAFMVAGAMKADLLADLYEAVEQAIGLGTGIGEFRKAFDATVQKNGWDYTGERNWRTRVIYQTNISTSYAAGRLVQLKDGGFKYWMYKHSDSVMHPRPLHLSWNGITLPAGDAWWKTHYPPNGWGCQCRIIGVRNAAGAKRLGGNIVDTAPDDGVVPGTDRPKGIDLGWDYQPGATVVDDLRKQLSSRLASLPAQIADALKKDLQGPSK
;
A
#
# COMPACT_ATOMS: atom_id res chain seq x y z
N MET A 1 8.76 24.40 5.36
CA MET A 1 8.61 23.58 4.15
C MET A 1 7.13 23.36 4.00
N ASP A 2 6.55 23.83 2.91
CA ASP A 2 5.11 23.73 2.71
C ASP A 2 4.76 22.26 2.48
N SER A 3 3.78 21.73 3.23
CA SER A 3 3.21 20.40 3.02
C SER A 3 2.91 20.19 1.54
N ILE A 4 3.15 19.00 1.01
CA ILE A 4 2.90 18.73 -0.41
C ILE A 4 1.38 18.70 -0.59
N GLY A 5 0.80 19.85 -0.91
CA GLY A 5 -0.56 19.93 -1.40
C GLY A 5 -0.72 18.97 -2.57
N TYR A 6 -1.89 18.33 -2.65
CA TYR A 6 -2.25 17.41 -3.73
C TYR A 6 -1.91 18.02 -5.11
N ASP A 7 -0.90 17.45 -5.79
CA ASP A 7 -0.51 17.81 -7.14
C ASP A 7 -0.82 16.63 -8.10
N PRO A 8 -1.77 16.79 -9.03
CA PRO A 8 -2.17 15.72 -9.96
C PRO A 8 -1.09 15.34 -10.97
N ARG A 9 0.04 16.04 -11.03
CA ARG A 9 1.22 15.67 -11.85
C ARG A 9 2.11 14.63 -11.17
N LEU A 10 1.85 14.33 -9.89
CA LEU A 10 2.59 13.33 -9.16
C LEU A 10 2.19 11.91 -9.63
N PRO A 11 3.15 10.98 -9.74
CA PRO A 11 3.03 9.78 -10.55
C PRO A 11 1.97 8.76 -10.08
N PHE A 12 1.39 8.94 -8.89
CA PHE A 12 0.31 8.08 -8.40
C PHE A 12 -0.62 8.80 -7.41
N THR A 13 -1.63 9.47 -7.96
CA THR A 13 -2.58 10.32 -7.22
C THR A 13 -3.34 9.58 -6.11
N GLU A 14 -3.76 8.34 -6.36
CA GLU A 14 -4.56 7.55 -5.42
C GLU A 14 -3.76 7.11 -4.19
N GLN A 15 -2.47 6.81 -4.38
CA GLN A 15 -1.56 6.52 -3.27
C GLN A 15 -1.38 7.75 -2.37
N ILE A 16 -1.17 8.92 -2.98
CA ILE A 16 -1.01 10.19 -2.27
C ILE A 16 -2.28 10.51 -1.48
N ALA A 17 -3.45 10.42 -2.10
CA ALA A 17 -4.73 10.67 -1.44
C ALA A 17 -4.96 9.75 -0.23
N PHE A 18 -4.65 8.45 -0.37
CA PHE A 18 -4.73 7.51 0.75
C PHE A 18 -3.78 7.90 1.90
N PHE A 19 -2.51 8.25 1.59
CA PHE A 19 -1.54 8.59 2.63
C PHE A 19 -1.87 9.92 3.33
N LEU A 20 -2.29 10.93 2.57
CA LEU A 20 -2.74 12.23 3.09
C LEU A 20 -3.98 12.11 3.98
N GLY A 21 -4.86 11.13 3.70
CA GLY A 21 -6.01 10.82 4.55
C GLY A 21 -5.67 10.43 5.99
N LYS A 22 -4.40 10.17 6.31
CA LYS A 22 -3.93 9.83 7.66
C LYS A 22 -3.40 11.04 8.45
N SER A 23 -3.25 12.20 7.81
CA SER A 23 -2.60 13.40 8.36
C SER A 23 -3.21 13.88 9.68
N THR A 24 -4.51 13.68 9.89
CA THR A 24 -5.22 14.11 11.11
C THR A 24 -5.25 13.05 12.20
N ASN A 25 -4.60 11.89 12.00
CA ASN A 25 -4.67 10.76 12.92
C ASN A 25 -3.30 10.08 13.08
N LEU A 26 -2.37 10.81 13.67
CA LEU A 26 -1.05 10.33 14.04
C LEU A 26 -1.12 9.74 15.45
N ILE A 27 -0.97 8.42 15.59
CA ILE A 27 -1.17 7.70 16.85
C ILE A 27 0.20 7.28 17.43
N PRO A 28 0.60 7.82 18.58
CA PRO A 28 1.78 7.35 19.30
C PRO A 28 1.60 5.90 19.77
N THR A 29 2.56 5.03 19.44
CA THR A 29 2.55 3.61 19.84
C THR A 29 3.88 3.20 20.46
N LYS A 30 3.84 2.30 21.44
CA LYS A 30 5.06 1.72 22.03
C LYS A 30 5.56 0.55 21.20
N ARG A 31 4.64 -0.27 20.70
CA ARG A 31 4.91 -1.47 19.92
C ARG A 31 4.22 -1.40 18.58
N TRP A 32 4.77 -2.10 17.59
CA TRP A 32 4.13 -2.20 16.29
C TRP A 32 2.76 -2.90 16.35
N THR A 33 2.51 -3.72 17.38
CA THR A 33 1.24 -4.42 17.60
C THR A 33 0.15 -3.57 18.26
N ASP A 34 0.45 -2.33 18.67
CA ASP A 34 -0.55 -1.46 19.30
C ASP A 34 -1.58 -0.96 18.28
N LEU A 35 -1.27 -1.07 16.99
CA LEU A 35 -2.14 -0.77 15.87
C LEU A 35 -1.97 -1.86 14.81
N LEU A 36 -3.08 -2.46 14.37
CA LEU A 36 -3.07 -3.65 13.52
C LEU A 36 -4.06 -3.53 12.36
N LYS A 37 -3.77 -4.26 11.28
CA LYS A 37 -4.71 -4.48 10.17
C LYS A 37 -5.28 -3.16 9.61
N ALA A 38 -6.60 -3.12 9.41
CA ALA A 38 -7.33 -1.99 8.84
C ALA A 38 -7.25 -0.70 9.67
N GLN A 39 -6.76 -0.72 10.93
CA GLN A 39 -6.48 0.52 11.64
C GLN A 39 -5.43 1.36 10.88
N HIS A 40 -4.50 0.72 10.16
CA HIS A 40 -3.52 1.39 9.32
C HIS A 40 -4.14 2.12 8.12
N ASP A 41 -5.40 1.87 7.75
CA ASP A 41 -6.06 2.60 6.67
C ASP A 41 -6.33 4.06 7.04
N ARG A 42 -6.50 4.34 8.34
CA ARG A 42 -6.89 5.66 8.86
C ARG A 42 -5.86 6.31 9.76
N ALA A 43 -4.81 5.60 10.15
CA ALA A 43 -3.85 6.09 11.13
C ALA A 43 -2.42 5.92 10.63
N PHE A 44 -1.57 6.88 10.99
CA PHE A 44 -0.12 6.75 10.87
C PHE A 44 0.49 6.54 12.25
N MET A 45 1.46 5.64 12.33
CA MET A 45 2.22 5.37 13.55
C MET A 45 3.64 4.97 13.19
N VAL A 46 4.58 5.17 14.11
CA VAL A 46 5.92 4.57 14.10
C VAL A 46 6.21 4.02 15.49
N ALA A 47 6.48 2.71 15.61
CA ALA A 47 6.57 2.05 16.92
C ALA A 47 7.70 2.64 17.78
N GLY A 48 7.41 3.10 18.99
CA GLY A 48 8.37 3.79 19.87
C GLY A 48 8.50 5.29 19.61
N ALA A 49 7.84 5.84 18.57
CA ALA A 49 7.74 7.28 18.35
C ALA A 49 6.58 7.85 19.18
N MET A 50 6.84 8.10 20.47
CA MET A 50 5.80 8.49 21.43
C MET A 50 5.49 10.01 21.45
N LYS A 51 6.39 10.85 20.90
CA LYS A 51 6.22 12.31 20.88
C LYS A 51 5.45 12.73 19.63
N ALA A 52 4.53 13.68 19.77
CA ALA A 52 3.72 14.17 18.65
C ALA A 52 4.58 14.79 17.54
N ASP A 53 5.51 15.68 17.88
CA ASP A 53 6.39 16.35 16.91
C ASP A 53 7.27 15.36 16.14
N LEU A 54 7.82 14.37 16.85
CA LEU A 54 8.57 13.27 16.24
C LEU A 54 7.72 12.51 15.22
N LEU A 55 6.48 12.19 15.59
CA LEU A 55 5.59 11.42 14.72
C LEU A 55 5.13 12.24 13.51
N ALA A 56 4.92 13.55 13.69
CA ALA A 56 4.64 14.49 12.60
C ALA A 56 5.81 14.62 11.63
N ASP A 57 7.04 14.79 12.14
CA ASP A 57 8.25 14.86 11.30
C ASP A 57 8.47 13.54 10.51
N LEU A 58 8.23 12.38 11.15
CA LEU A 58 8.30 11.09 10.48
C LEU A 58 7.19 10.91 9.42
N TYR A 59 6.00 11.44 9.68
CA TYR A 59 4.91 11.44 8.71
C TYR A 59 5.29 12.26 7.48
N GLU A 60 5.78 13.49 7.69
CA GLU A 60 6.21 14.40 6.61
C GLU A 60 7.34 13.78 5.78
N ALA A 61 8.32 13.11 6.42
CA ALA A 61 9.39 12.42 5.70
C ALA A 61 8.87 11.32 4.76
N VAL A 62 7.81 10.60 5.16
CA VAL A 62 7.16 9.59 4.32
C VAL A 62 6.27 10.24 3.25
N GLU A 63 5.54 11.30 3.61
CA GLU A 63 4.73 12.10 2.69
C GLU A 63 5.59 12.59 1.52
N GLN A 64 6.74 13.19 1.81
CA GLN A 64 7.68 13.68 0.80
C GLN A 64 8.22 12.53 -0.07
N ALA A 65 8.50 11.37 0.51
CA ALA A 65 8.94 10.21 -0.25
C ALA A 65 7.87 9.72 -1.24
N ILE A 66 6.60 9.70 -0.83
CA ILE A 66 5.47 9.32 -1.69
C ILE A 66 5.20 10.38 -2.74
N GLY A 67 5.12 11.65 -2.33
CA GLY A 67 4.75 12.77 -3.20
C GLY A 67 5.82 13.04 -4.26
N LEU A 68 7.09 13.11 -3.87
CA LEU A 68 8.19 13.43 -4.79
C LEU A 68 8.80 12.21 -5.47
N GLY A 69 8.42 11.00 -5.08
CA GLY A 69 9.00 9.76 -5.58
C GLY A 69 10.48 9.58 -5.22
N THR A 70 10.92 10.13 -4.08
CA THR A 70 12.33 10.02 -3.65
C THR A 70 12.65 8.63 -3.11
N GLY A 71 13.91 8.21 -3.27
CA GLY A 71 14.36 6.90 -2.78
C GLY A 71 14.67 6.86 -1.29
N ILE A 72 14.94 5.66 -0.76
CA ILE A 72 15.29 5.42 0.65
C ILE A 72 16.47 6.26 1.15
N GLY A 73 17.38 6.68 0.26
CA GLY A 73 18.51 7.55 0.60
C GLY A 73 18.07 8.93 1.12
N GLU A 74 17.09 9.56 0.46
CA GLU A 74 16.56 10.86 0.89
C GLU A 74 15.72 10.71 2.15
N PHE A 75 14.88 9.67 2.23
CA PHE A 75 14.14 9.35 3.45
C PHE A 75 15.08 9.19 4.65
N ARG A 76 16.22 8.52 4.47
CA ARG A 76 17.23 8.34 5.52
C ARG A 76 17.82 9.65 6.02
N LYS A 77 18.06 10.62 5.14
CA LYS A 77 18.52 11.97 5.55
C LYS A 77 17.47 12.68 6.40
N ALA A 78 16.21 12.66 5.95
CA ALA A 78 15.09 13.27 6.70
C ALA A 78 14.87 12.57 8.05
N PHE A 79 14.97 11.25 8.08
CA PHE A 79 14.90 10.44 9.32
C PHE A 79 15.99 10.83 10.32
N ASP A 80 17.24 10.95 9.88
CA ASP A 80 18.36 11.30 10.77
C ASP A 80 18.17 12.70 11.36
N ALA A 81 17.76 13.67 10.53
CA ALA A 81 17.45 15.02 10.99
C ALA A 81 16.30 15.01 12.02
N THR A 82 15.27 14.20 11.78
CA THR A 82 14.13 14.02 12.68
C THR A 82 14.55 13.41 14.03
N VAL A 83 15.38 12.37 14.00
CA VAL A 83 15.94 11.73 15.20
C VAL A 83 16.75 12.73 16.03
N GLN A 84 17.64 13.47 15.38
CA GLN A 84 18.49 14.46 16.03
C GLN A 84 17.66 15.59 16.64
N LYS A 85 16.73 16.17 15.87
CA LYS A 85 15.84 17.26 16.30
C LYS A 85 15.02 16.88 17.54
N ASN A 86 14.50 15.66 17.58
CA ASN A 86 13.59 15.22 18.63
C ASN A 86 14.27 14.49 19.79
N GLY A 87 15.58 14.25 19.70
CA GLY A 87 16.35 13.45 20.65
C GLY A 87 15.77 12.04 20.82
N TRP A 88 15.41 11.38 19.72
CA TRP A 88 14.74 10.09 19.76
C TRP A 88 15.74 8.92 19.82
N ASP A 89 15.76 8.23 20.96
CA ASP A 89 16.44 6.95 21.09
C ASP A 89 15.51 5.81 20.66
N TYR A 90 15.89 5.08 19.60
CA TYR A 90 15.06 4.05 18.98
C TYR A 90 15.75 2.68 18.99
N THR A 91 14.95 1.62 19.00
CA THR A 91 15.45 0.25 18.96
C THR A 91 15.72 -0.21 17.51
N GLY A 92 16.87 -0.86 17.32
CA GLY A 92 17.29 -1.49 16.06
C GLY A 92 18.34 -0.67 15.32
N GLU A 93 19.04 -1.31 14.39
CA GLU A 93 20.05 -0.63 13.55
C GLU A 93 19.38 0.32 12.55
N ARG A 94 20.01 1.46 12.27
CA ARG A 94 19.49 2.55 11.44
C ARG A 94 19.00 2.08 10.07
N ASN A 95 19.79 1.33 9.33
CA ASN A 95 19.44 0.90 7.98
C ASN A 95 18.27 -0.07 7.97
N TRP A 96 18.19 -0.97 8.95
CA TRP A 96 17.02 -1.82 9.16
C TRP A 96 15.78 -0.98 9.52
N ARG A 97 15.89 -0.08 10.50
CA ARG A 97 14.78 0.73 11.01
C ARG A 97 14.17 1.61 9.92
N THR A 98 15.02 2.33 9.21
CA THR A 98 14.60 3.20 8.10
C THR A 98 13.98 2.40 6.97
N ARG A 99 14.54 1.24 6.63
CA ARG A 99 13.97 0.35 5.60
C ARG A 99 12.58 -0.13 5.98
N VAL A 100 12.36 -0.55 7.23
CA VAL A 100 11.05 -1.02 7.70
C VAL A 100 10.01 0.10 7.61
N ILE A 101 10.31 1.29 8.15
CA ILE A 101 9.38 2.43 8.12
C ILE A 101 9.06 2.83 6.69
N TYR A 102 10.09 3.05 5.87
CA TYR A 102 9.95 3.46 4.48
C TYR A 102 9.16 2.42 3.68
N GLN A 103 9.67 1.18 3.60
CA GLN A 103 9.10 0.16 2.72
C GLN A 103 7.67 -0.20 3.11
N THR A 104 7.36 -0.24 4.41
CA THR A 104 6.00 -0.54 4.90
C THR A 104 5.02 0.54 4.47
N ASN A 105 5.35 1.81 4.69
CA ASN A 105 4.45 2.91 4.32
C ASN A 105 4.31 3.07 2.80
N ILE A 106 5.40 2.95 2.03
CA ILE A 106 5.33 3.02 0.56
C ILE A 106 4.49 1.86 0.00
N SER A 107 4.76 0.62 0.40
CA SER A 107 4.07 -0.55 -0.17
C SER A 107 2.58 -0.60 0.20
N THR A 108 2.21 -0.31 1.45
CA THR A 108 0.81 -0.34 1.89
C THR A 108 0.01 0.80 1.28
N SER A 109 0.57 2.02 1.19
CA SER A 109 -0.10 3.14 0.53
C SER A 109 -0.25 2.92 -0.97
N TYR A 110 0.77 2.38 -1.63
CA TYR A 110 0.69 2.00 -3.04
C TYR A 110 -0.40 0.95 -3.27
N ALA A 111 -0.46 -0.07 -2.42
CA ALA A 111 -1.47 -1.14 -2.51
C ALA A 111 -2.90 -0.61 -2.32
N ALA A 112 -3.10 0.34 -1.40
CA ALA A 112 -4.38 1.02 -1.18
C ALA A 112 -4.78 1.90 -2.38
N GLY A 113 -3.85 2.69 -2.94
CA GLY A 113 -4.10 3.43 -4.18
C GLY A 113 -4.41 2.49 -5.35
N ARG A 114 -3.74 1.34 -5.42
CA ARG A 114 -3.99 0.33 -6.46
C ARG A 114 -5.39 -0.28 -6.33
N LEU A 115 -5.91 -0.41 -5.11
CA LEU A 115 -7.25 -0.91 -4.88
C LEU A 115 -8.32 0.00 -5.48
N VAL A 116 -8.12 1.32 -5.41
CA VAL A 116 -8.99 2.32 -6.09
C VAL A 116 -9.01 2.04 -7.59
N GLN A 117 -7.83 1.98 -8.22
CA GLN A 117 -7.70 1.71 -9.66
C GLN A 117 -8.30 0.37 -10.08
N LEU A 118 -8.15 -0.67 -9.26
CA LEU A 118 -8.71 -1.99 -9.54
C LEU A 118 -10.24 -1.99 -9.49
N LYS A 119 -10.85 -1.25 -8.56
CA LYS A 119 -12.31 -1.11 -8.48
C LYS A 119 -12.87 -0.24 -9.61
N ASP A 120 -12.18 0.84 -9.97
CA ASP A 120 -12.63 1.74 -11.05
C ASP A 120 -12.38 1.16 -12.44
N GLY A 121 -11.34 0.35 -12.62
CA GLY A 121 -11.01 -0.26 -13.91
C GLY A 121 -11.98 -1.35 -14.38
N GLY A 122 -12.93 -1.78 -13.55
CA GLY A 122 -13.94 -2.78 -13.89
C GLY A 122 -13.33 -4.13 -14.28
N PHE A 123 -12.23 -4.54 -13.63
CA PHE A 123 -11.59 -5.82 -13.92
C PHE A 123 -12.44 -6.98 -13.39
N LYS A 124 -12.72 -7.96 -14.24
CA LYS A 124 -13.49 -9.16 -13.87
C LYS A 124 -12.73 -10.04 -12.88
N TYR A 125 -11.41 -10.11 -13.03
CA TYR A 125 -10.52 -10.92 -12.22
C TYR A 125 -9.37 -10.10 -11.67
N TRP A 126 -8.81 -10.55 -10.56
CA TRP A 126 -7.55 -10.08 -10.01
C TRP A 126 -6.55 -11.23 -10.03
N MET A 127 -5.28 -10.92 -10.27
CA MET A 127 -4.19 -11.88 -10.29
C MET A 127 -3.15 -11.52 -9.24
N TYR A 128 -2.81 -12.48 -8.39
CA TYR A 128 -1.70 -12.36 -7.46
C TYR A 128 -0.38 -12.50 -8.22
N LYS A 129 0.52 -11.52 -8.09
CA LYS A 129 1.81 -11.52 -8.78
C LYS A 129 2.94 -11.42 -7.76
N HIS A 130 3.78 -12.45 -7.73
CA HIS A 130 5.05 -12.43 -7.01
C HIS A 130 6.09 -11.61 -7.78
N SER A 131 6.99 -10.94 -7.06
CA SER A 131 8.08 -10.16 -7.67
C SER A 131 9.27 -11.06 -7.96
N ASP A 132 9.69 -11.13 -9.22
CA ASP A 132 10.85 -11.93 -9.65
C ASP A 132 12.18 -11.41 -9.07
N SER A 133 12.20 -10.20 -8.51
CA SER A 133 13.38 -9.61 -7.86
C SER A 133 13.61 -10.09 -6.42
N VAL A 134 12.72 -10.91 -5.86
CA VAL A 134 12.87 -11.43 -4.49
C VAL A 134 13.78 -12.65 -4.50
N MET A 135 15.00 -12.50 -3.98
CA MET A 135 16.02 -13.57 -3.93
C MET A 135 15.63 -14.75 -3.02
N HIS A 136 14.90 -14.48 -1.93
CA HIS A 136 14.47 -15.50 -0.97
C HIS A 136 12.94 -15.42 -0.79
N PRO A 137 12.17 -15.94 -1.76
CA PRO A 137 10.73 -15.83 -1.73
C PRO A 137 10.13 -16.68 -0.62
N ARG A 138 9.04 -16.21 -0.01
CA ARG A 138 8.21 -17.04 0.88
C ARG A 138 7.57 -18.14 0.01
N PRO A 139 7.70 -19.44 0.33
CA PRO A 139 7.22 -20.51 -0.56
C PRO A 139 5.74 -20.38 -0.95
N LEU A 140 4.87 -20.03 0.01
CA LEU A 140 3.45 -19.81 -0.26
C LEU A 140 3.19 -18.62 -1.19
N HIS A 141 3.97 -17.53 -1.07
CA HIS A 141 3.81 -16.38 -1.98
C HIS A 141 4.20 -16.75 -3.41
N LEU A 142 5.18 -17.64 -3.56
CA LEU A 142 5.58 -18.17 -4.85
C LEU A 142 4.53 -19.12 -5.43
N SER A 143 3.91 -19.99 -4.61
CA SER A 143 2.83 -20.87 -5.06
C SER A 143 1.55 -20.12 -5.41
N TRP A 144 1.33 -18.94 -4.83
CA TRP A 144 0.23 -18.05 -5.22
C TRP A 144 0.50 -17.23 -6.48
N ASN A 145 1.73 -17.22 -7.01
CA ASN A 145 2.06 -16.44 -8.20
C ASN A 145 1.25 -16.90 -9.42
N GLY A 146 0.55 -15.98 -10.07
CA GLY A 146 -0.30 -16.24 -11.23
C GLY A 146 -1.74 -16.63 -10.88
N ILE A 147 -2.04 -16.97 -9.62
CA ILE A 147 -3.41 -17.29 -9.19
C ILE A 147 -4.32 -16.12 -9.53
N THR A 148 -5.30 -16.39 -10.37
CA THR A 148 -6.27 -15.42 -10.85
C THR A 148 -7.66 -15.83 -10.39
N LEU A 149 -8.29 -14.98 -9.59
CA LEU A 149 -9.61 -15.20 -9.00
C LEU A 149 -10.56 -14.07 -9.42
N PRO A 150 -11.89 -14.27 -9.34
CA PRO A 150 -12.84 -13.17 -9.46
C PRO A 150 -12.46 -11.99 -8.55
N ALA A 151 -12.65 -10.75 -9.03
CA ALA A 151 -12.26 -9.56 -8.26
C ALA A 151 -12.99 -9.45 -6.89
N GLY A 152 -14.18 -10.05 -6.77
CA GLY A 152 -14.97 -10.09 -5.53
C GLY A 152 -14.72 -11.31 -4.65
N ASP A 153 -13.74 -12.16 -4.97
CA ASP A 153 -13.45 -13.36 -4.19
C ASP A 153 -13.02 -13.02 -2.75
N ALA A 154 -13.48 -13.80 -1.77
CA ALA A 154 -13.21 -13.56 -0.36
C ALA A 154 -11.73 -13.75 0.01
N TRP A 155 -10.97 -14.52 -0.78
CA TRP A 155 -9.53 -14.73 -0.59
C TRP A 155 -8.74 -13.42 -0.51
N TRP A 156 -9.15 -12.42 -1.30
CA TRP A 156 -8.53 -11.09 -1.32
C TRP A 156 -8.68 -10.32 -0.01
N LYS A 157 -9.62 -10.67 0.87
CA LYS A 157 -9.79 -9.99 2.16
C LYS A 157 -8.55 -10.12 3.05
N THR A 158 -7.82 -11.22 2.92
CA THR A 158 -6.61 -11.50 3.69
C THR A 158 -5.36 -11.58 2.81
N HIS A 159 -5.49 -12.09 1.58
CA HIS A 159 -4.36 -12.34 0.67
C HIS A 159 -4.08 -11.18 -0.31
N TYR A 160 -4.68 -10.00 -0.14
CA TYR A 160 -4.32 -8.82 -0.93
C TYR A 160 -3.01 -8.21 -0.38
N PRO A 161 -1.88 -8.29 -1.12
CA PRO A 161 -0.57 -7.89 -0.63
C PRO A 161 -0.46 -6.38 -0.38
N PRO A 162 0.53 -5.96 0.43
CA PRO A 162 1.57 -6.79 1.06
C PRO A 162 1.05 -7.73 2.15
N ASN A 163 1.53 -8.98 2.16
CA ASN A 163 1.13 -10.00 3.15
C ASN A 163 2.17 -10.19 4.27
N GLY A 164 3.08 -9.23 4.43
CA GLY A 164 4.12 -9.32 5.45
C GLY A 164 5.24 -8.31 5.29
N TRP A 165 6.13 -8.28 6.26
CA TRP A 165 7.26 -7.36 6.28
C TRP A 165 8.14 -7.59 5.05
N GLY A 166 8.39 -6.52 4.30
CA GLY A 166 9.22 -6.58 3.10
C GLY A 166 8.61 -7.34 1.91
N CYS A 167 7.32 -7.69 1.96
CA CYS A 167 6.62 -8.29 0.82
C CYS A 167 6.68 -7.36 -0.40
N GLN A 168 6.91 -7.95 -1.58
CA GLN A 168 6.96 -7.25 -2.87
C GLN A 168 5.92 -7.77 -3.87
N CYS A 169 4.99 -8.61 -3.39
CA CYS A 169 3.88 -9.10 -4.21
C CYS A 169 2.89 -7.97 -4.49
N ARG A 170 2.12 -8.11 -5.57
CA ARG A 170 1.12 -7.12 -6.00
C ARG A 170 -0.08 -7.77 -6.67
N ILE A 171 -1.18 -7.02 -6.79
CA ILE A 171 -2.35 -7.42 -7.56
C ILE A 171 -2.36 -6.75 -8.94
N ILE A 172 -2.64 -7.55 -9.97
CA ILE A 172 -2.86 -7.10 -11.34
C ILE A 172 -4.33 -7.32 -11.70
N GLY A 173 -4.97 -6.31 -12.29
CA GLY A 173 -6.34 -6.41 -12.79
C GLY A 173 -6.37 -7.12 -14.14
N VAL A 174 -7.31 -8.05 -14.31
CA VAL A 174 -7.41 -8.92 -15.49
C VAL A 174 -8.85 -8.91 -16.00
N ARG A 175 -9.03 -8.64 -17.31
CA ARG A 175 -10.37 -8.55 -17.92
C ARG A 175 -10.95 -9.91 -18.34
N ASN A 176 -10.11 -10.84 -18.78
CA ASN A 176 -10.54 -12.12 -19.34
C ASN A 176 -9.41 -13.17 -19.28
N ALA A 177 -9.75 -14.42 -19.62
CA ALA A 177 -8.82 -15.55 -19.61
C ALA A 177 -7.60 -15.35 -20.53
N ALA A 178 -7.78 -14.76 -21.71
CA ALA A 178 -6.67 -14.45 -22.60
C ALA A 178 -5.70 -13.44 -21.97
N GLY A 179 -6.23 -12.42 -21.28
CA GLY A 179 -5.45 -11.47 -20.49
C GLY A 179 -4.70 -12.13 -19.34
N ALA A 180 -5.33 -13.04 -18.60
CA ALA A 180 -4.68 -13.81 -17.54
C ALA A 180 -3.48 -14.58 -18.10
N LYS A 181 -3.69 -15.37 -19.16
CA LYS A 181 -2.65 -16.18 -19.80
C LYS A 181 -1.46 -15.35 -20.27
N ARG A 182 -1.70 -14.19 -20.90
CA ARG A 182 -0.62 -13.27 -21.35
C ARG A 182 0.25 -12.76 -20.20
N LEU A 183 -0.33 -12.60 -19.01
CA LEU A 183 0.37 -12.11 -17.83
C LEU A 183 1.01 -13.24 -17.00
N GLY A 184 0.92 -14.49 -17.50
CA GLY A 184 1.40 -15.69 -16.81
C GLY A 184 0.46 -16.17 -15.70
N GLY A 185 -0.82 -15.77 -15.76
CA GLY A 185 -1.83 -16.13 -14.78
C GLY A 185 -2.70 -17.31 -15.21
N ASN A 186 -3.24 -17.98 -14.20
CA ASN A 186 -4.19 -19.08 -14.31
C ASN A 186 -5.46 -18.73 -13.54
N ILE A 187 -6.60 -18.67 -14.26
CA ILE A 187 -7.90 -18.56 -13.61
C ILE A 187 -8.19 -19.91 -12.95
N VAL A 188 -8.47 -19.88 -11.66
CA VAL A 188 -8.82 -21.07 -10.87
C VAL A 188 -10.25 -20.96 -10.37
N ASP A 189 -10.94 -22.10 -10.27
CA ASP A 189 -12.35 -22.13 -9.83
C ASP A 189 -12.47 -22.00 -8.31
N THR A 190 -11.45 -22.44 -7.56
CA THR A 190 -11.42 -22.42 -6.10
C THR A 190 -10.13 -21.74 -5.64
N ALA A 191 -10.25 -20.80 -4.70
CA ALA A 191 -9.11 -20.17 -4.06
C ALA A 191 -8.31 -21.20 -3.22
N PRO A 192 -6.98 -21.06 -3.10
CA PRO A 192 -6.19 -21.92 -2.24
C PRO A 192 -6.65 -21.85 -0.78
N ASP A 193 -6.67 -23.02 -0.13
CA ASP A 193 -6.80 -23.16 1.31
C ASP A 193 -5.53 -23.80 1.88
N ASP A 194 -4.60 -22.95 2.31
CA ASP A 194 -3.34 -23.36 2.94
C ASP A 194 -3.51 -23.61 4.46
N GLY A 195 -4.74 -23.43 4.97
CA GLY A 195 -5.10 -23.45 6.38
C GLY A 195 -4.57 -22.24 7.16
N VAL A 196 -4.70 -22.32 8.48
CA VAL A 196 -4.30 -21.28 9.43
C VAL A 196 -3.05 -21.65 10.22
N VAL A 197 -2.38 -20.67 10.79
CA VAL A 197 -1.29 -20.89 11.74
C VAL A 197 -1.86 -21.49 13.03
N PRO A 198 -1.31 -22.61 13.56
CA PRO A 198 -1.85 -23.28 14.74
C PRO A 198 -2.09 -22.34 15.92
N GLY A 199 -3.27 -22.44 16.53
CA GLY A 199 -3.68 -21.60 17.66
C GLY A 199 -4.11 -20.17 17.29
N THR A 200 -4.33 -19.88 16.00
CA THR A 200 -4.79 -18.58 15.52
C THR A 200 -5.73 -18.72 14.32
N ASP A 201 -6.46 -17.66 13.97
CA ASP A 201 -7.26 -17.58 12.74
C ASP A 201 -6.49 -17.00 11.54
N ARG A 202 -5.17 -16.77 11.70
CA ARG A 202 -4.34 -16.14 10.67
C ARG A 202 -4.01 -17.15 9.57
N PRO A 203 -4.27 -16.85 8.28
CA PRO A 203 -3.87 -17.73 7.18
C PRO A 203 -2.36 -17.97 7.16
N LYS A 204 -1.95 -19.19 6.77
CA LYS A 204 -0.52 -19.48 6.58
C LYS A 204 0.04 -18.61 5.46
N GLY A 205 1.33 -18.25 5.59
CA GLY A 205 2.01 -17.40 4.62
C GLY A 205 1.76 -15.90 4.77
N ILE A 206 0.87 -15.48 5.66
CA ILE A 206 0.62 -14.06 5.95
C ILE A 206 1.15 -13.70 7.33
N ASP A 207 1.99 -12.68 7.46
CA ASP A 207 2.54 -12.27 8.76
C ASP A 207 1.45 -11.70 9.70
N LEU A 208 1.66 -11.72 11.02
CA LEU A 208 0.70 -11.18 11.99
C LEU A 208 0.38 -9.70 11.73
N GLY A 209 -0.90 -9.36 11.60
CA GLY A 209 -1.36 -8.00 11.34
C GLY A 209 -1.42 -7.60 9.87
N TRP A 210 -1.00 -8.48 8.96
CA TRP A 210 -1.00 -8.28 7.50
C TRP A 210 -2.14 -9.03 6.80
N ASP A 211 -2.98 -9.73 7.55
CA ASP A 211 -4.18 -10.43 7.10
C ASP A 211 -5.36 -9.45 6.95
N TYR A 212 -5.16 -8.43 6.11
CA TYR A 212 -6.16 -7.46 5.69
C TYR A 212 -5.82 -6.94 4.29
N GLN A 213 -6.80 -6.31 3.63
CA GLN A 213 -6.60 -5.62 2.37
C GLN A 213 -6.34 -4.11 2.63
N PRO A 214 -5.12 -3.59 2.37
CA PRO A 214 -4.83 -2.16 2.56
C PRO A 214 -5.76 -1.27 1.75
N GLY A 215 -6.31 -0.26 2.41
CA GLY A 215 -7.26 0.69 1.83
C GLY A 215 -8.71 0.21 1.80
N ALA A 216 -9.00 -1.06 2.09
CA ALA A 216 -10.34 -1.62 1.95
C ALA A 216 -11.42 -0.85 2.72
N THR A 217 -11.06 -0.29 3.88
CA THR A 217 -12.04 0.41 4.72
C THR A 217 -12.27 1.87 4.33
N VAL A 218 -11.46 2.43 3.42
CA VAL A 218 -11.52 3.85 3.00
C VAL A 218 -11.64 4.01 1.48
N VAL A 219 -11.56 2.91 0.72
CA VAL A 219 -11.51 2.94 -0.75
C VAL A 219 -12.72 3.63 -1.38
N ASP A 220 -13.93 3.42 -0.86
CA ASP A 220 -15.12 4.05 -1.43
C ASP A 220 -15.15 5.57 -1.17
N ASP A 221 -14.61 6.01 -0.03
CA ASP A 221 -14.47 7.45 0.25
C ASP A 221 -13.40 8.09 -0.61
N LEU A 222 -12.26 7.41 -0.80
CA LEU A 222 -11.20 7.85 -1.72
C LEU A 222 -11.73 7.99 -3.16
N ARG A 223 -12.46 6.99 -3.66
CA ARG A 223 -13.08 7.02 -5.00
C ARG A 223 -14.00 8.22 -5.17
N LYS A 224 -14.85 8.50 -4.18
CA LYS A 224 -15.75 9.68 -4.18
C LYS A 224 -14.95 10.99 -4.19
N GLN A 225 -13.95 11.11 -3.31
CA GLN A 225 -13.12 12.32 -3.21
C GLN A 225 -12.38 12.60 -4.52
N LEU A 226 -11.73 11.59 -5.09
CA LEU A 226 -11.00 11.71 -6.35
C LEU A 226 -11.92 12.07 -7.52
N SER A 227 -13.09 11.44 -7.61
CA SER A 227 -14.10 11.75 -8.64
C SER A 227 -14.62 13.18 -8.53
N SER A 228 -14.88 13.66 -7.31
CA SER A 228 -15.33 15.03 -7.07
C SER A 228 -14.28 16.08 -7.46
N ARG A 229 -13.01 15.81 -7.16
CA ARG A 229 -11.90 16.70 -7.54
C ARG A 229 -11.71 16.74 -9.05
N LEU A 230 -11.77 15.60 -9.72
CA LEU A 230 -11.77 15.51 -11.19
C LEU A 230 -12.87 16.36 -11.84
N ALA A 231 -14.08 16.32 -11.29
CA ALA A 231 -15.20 17.12 -11.79
C ALA A 231 -15.02 18.63 -11.58
N SER A 232 -14.22 19.04 -10.59
CA SER A 232 -13.91 20.44 -10.30
C SER A 232 -12.72 21.01 -11.08
N LEU A 233 -11.97 20.18 -11.81
CA LEU A 233 -10.83 20.63 -12.62
C LEU A 233 -11.30 21.31 -13.92
N PRO A 234 -10.60 22.35 -14.41
CA PRO A 234 -10.80 22.85 -15.77
C PRO A 234 -10.76 21.70 -16.78
N ALA A 235 -11.68 21.67 -17.75
CA ALA A 235 -11.93 20.51 -18.63
C ALA A 235 -10.65 19.94 -19.28
N GLN A 236 -9.71 20.80 -19.66
CA GLN A 236 -8.43 20.41 -20.27
C GLN A 236 -7.54 19.56 -19.35
N ILE A 237 -7.57 19.81 -18.03
CA ILE A 237 -6.80 19.07 -17.02
C ILE A 237 -7.53 17.77 -16.65
N ALA A 238 -8.86 17.82 -16.57
CA ALA A 238 -9.68 16.63 -16.29
C ALA A 238 -9.54 15.56 -17.39
N ASP A 239 -9.45 15.97 -18.66
CA ASP A 239 -9.32 15.04 -19.79
C ASP A 239 -7.92 14.40 -19.89
N ALA A 240 -6.87 15.11 -19.51
CA ALA A 240 -5.52 14.53 -19.38
C ALA A 240 -5.47 13.48 -18.27
N LEU A 241 -6.02 13.79 -17.09
CA LEU A 241 -6.05 12.86 -15.95
C LEU A 241 -6.96 11.65 -16.21
N LYS A 242 -8.09 11.81 -16.91
CA LYS A 242 -8.91 10.68 -17.37
C LYS A 242 -8.15 9.73 -18.30
N LYS A 243 -7.31 10.25 -19.20
CA LYS A 243 -6.49 9.41 -20.09
C LYS A 243 -5.44 8.62 -19.30
N ASP A 244 -4.83 9.23 -18.28
CA ASP A 244 -3.85 8.56 -17.43
C ASP A 244 -4.49 7.46 -16.56
N LEU A 245 -5.71 7.72 -16.04
CA LEU A 245 -6.47 6.74 -15.24
C LEU A 245 -6.99 5.55 -16.07
N GLN A 246 -7.26 5.74 -17.36
CA GLN A 246 -7.73 4.67 -18.24
C GLN A 246 -6.61 3.71 -18.69
N GLY A 247 -5.35 4.07 -18.46
CA GLY A 247 -4.19 3.33 -18.96
C GLY A 247 -4.10 3.33 -20.49
N PRO A 248 -2.94 2.96 -21.08
CA PRO A 248 -2.80 2.96 -22.54
C PRO A 248 -3.79 1.96 -23.16
N SER A 249 -4.68 2.48 -24.00
CA SER A 249 -5.51 1.65 -24.88
C SER A 249 -4.61 0.94 -25.88
N LYS A 250 -4.53 -0.38 -25.77
CA LYS A 250 -4.09 -1.29 -26.84
C LYS A 250 -5.03 -2.47 -26.89
#